data_AF-A0A9P3NAY0-F1
#
_entry.id   AF-A0A9P3NAY0-F1
#
_cell.length_a   1.000
_cell.length_b   1.000
_cell.length_c   1.000
_cell.angle_alpha   90.00
_cell.angle_beta   90.00
_cell.angle_gamma   90.00
#
_symmetry.space_group_name_H-M   'P 1'
#
loop_
_entity.id
_entity.type
_entity.pdbx_description
1 polymer ?
#
loop_
_entity_poly.entity_id
_entity_poly.type
_entity_poly.pdbx_seq_one_letter_code
_entity_poly.pdbx_strand_id
1 'polypeptide(L)'
;MARSLSAIALAAAALLVLLCSAQAEARVITVGGKGRSPWRYNLHNWRPTTTARAGDVLLFKWRGFIPHDVVLMDSVEAYNSCDFGSAKKLTRITNSRTYRYKVPVSAKGTTLYFSCSVPAHCSPSNMKVAIPIQA
;
A
#
# COMPACT_ATOMS: atom_id res chain seq x y z
N MET A 1 53.20 -13.88 2.93
CA MET A 1 52.39 -12.80 3.51
C MET A 1 51.40 -12.17 2.51
N ALA A 2 51.74 -12.02 1.22
CA ALA A 2 50.82 -11.43 0.22
C ALA A 2 49.54 -12.26 -0.09
N ARG A 3 49.63 -13.59 -0.04
CA ARG A 3 48.49 -14.50 -0.32
C ARG A 3 47.38 -14.44 0.74
N SER A 4 47.76 -14.22 2.00
CA SER A 4 46.83 -14.12 3.14
C SER A 4 46.11 -12.77 3.19
N LEU A 5 46.74 -11.68 2.72
CA LEU A 5 46.12 -10.35 2.63
C LEU A 5 45.03 -10.28 1.56
N SER A 6 45.19 -10.96 0.42
CA SER A 6 44.17 -11.03 -0.65
C SER A 6 42.90 -11.78 -0.23
N ALA A 7 43.03 -12.89 0.52
CA ALA A 7 41.89 -13.65 1.00
C ALA A 7 41.04 -12.87 2.01
N ILE A 8 41.69 -12.07 2.87
CA ILE A 8 41.01 -11.22 3.86
C ILE A 8 40.28 -10.06 3.17
N ALA A 9 40.87 -9.44 2.15
CA ALA A 9 40.23 -8.37 1.39
C ALA A 9 38.98 -8.84 0.63
N LEU A 10 39.03 -10.03 0.01
CA LEU A 10 37.88 -10.65 -0.66
C LEU A 10 36.76 -11.02 0.32
N ALA A 11 37.12 -11.56 1.50
CA ALA A 11 36.16 -11.89 2.54
C ALA A 11 35.48 -10.63 3.13
N ALA A 12 36.24 -9.55 3.35
CA ALA A 12 35.72 -8.28 3.83
C ALA A 12 34.80 -7.60 2.79
N ALA A 13 35.14 -7.63 1.51
CA ALA A 13 34.29 -7.10 0.43
C ALA A 13 32.99 -7.90 0.29
N ALA A 14 33.04 -9.23 0.38
CA ALA A 14 31.85 -10.08 0.37
C ALA A 14 30.94 -9.80 1.59
N LEU A 15 31.52 -9.62 2.78
CA LEU A 15 30.78 -9.26 4.00
C LEU A 15 30.16 -7.86 3.92
N LEU A 16 30.84 -6.89 3.29
CA LEU A 16 30.30 -5.54 3.04
C LEU A 16 29.11 -5.57 2.07
N VAL A 17 29.15 -6.41 1.03
CA VAL A 17 28.05 -6.60 0.08
C VAL A 17 26.86 -7.34 0.74
N LEU A 18 27.12 -8.28 1.65
CA LEU A 18 26.12 -8.94 2.50
C LEU A 18 25.48 -7.99 3.52
N LEU A 19 26.23 -7.03 4.08
CA LEU A 19 25.71 -5.99 4.97
C LEU A 19 24.89 -4.92 4.23
N CYS A 20 25.20 -4.68 2.94
CA CYS A 20 24.46 -3.76 2.08
C CYS A 20 23.18 -4.39 1.49
N SER A 21 23.05 -5.71 1.56
CA SER A 21 21.80 -6.41 1.26
C SER A 21 20.90 -6.41 2.49
N ALA A 22 20.58 -5.22 2.98
CA ALA A 22 19.30 -5.00 3.65
C ALA A 22 18.22 -5.29 2.60
N GLN A 23 17.89 -6.57 2.43
CA GLN A 23 16.79 -7.01 1.59
C GLN A 23 15.55 -6.38 2.21
N ALA A 24 15.16 -5.22 1.69
CA ALA A 24 13.87 -4.61 1.94
C ALA A 24 12.85 -5.50 1.23
N GLU A 25 12.53 -6.62 1.88
CA GLU A 25 11.49 -7.52 1.42
C GLU A 25 10.19 -6.71 1.34
N ALA A 26 9.47 -6.86 0.23
CA ALA A 26 8.22 -6.15 0.01
C ALA A 26 7.23 -6.50 1.13
N ARG A 27 6.84 -5.50 1.93
CA ARG A 27 5.96 -5.73 3.08
C ARG A 27 4.52 -5.79 2.61
N VAL A 28 3.71 -6.54 3.34
CA VAL A 28 2.26 -6.54 3.14
C VAL A 28 1.62 -5.66 4.22
N ILE A 29 1.09 -4.51 3.80
CA ILE A 29 0.38 -3.56 4.66
C ILE A 29 -1.11 -3.80 4.50
N THR A 30 -1.76 -4.28 5.56
CA THR A 30 -3.21 -4.49 5.54
C THR A 30 -3.93 -3.16 5.76
N VAL A 31 -4.63 -2.69 4.72
CA VAL A 31 -5.35 -1.42 4.72
C VAL A 31 -6.55 -1.51 5.68
N GLY A 32 -6.60 -0.60 6.67
CA GLY A 32 -7.60 -0.62 7.73
C GLY A 32 -7.26 -1.51 8.93
N GLY A 33 -6.03 -2.05 8.97
CA GLY A 33 -5.45 -2.72 10.15
C GLY A 33 -5.84 -4.19 10.29
N LYS A 34 -6.04 -4.62 11.54
CA LYS A 34 -6.38 -6.01 11.87
C LYS A 34 -7.87 -6.30 11.65
N GLY A 35 -8.21 -7.58 11.51
CA GLY A 35 -9.59 -8.05 11.46
C GLY A 35 -9.91 -8.85 10.21
N ARG A 36 -11.15 -9.31 10.14
CA ARG A 36 -11.66 -10.19 9.08
C ARG A 36 -11.97 -9.44 7.78
N SER A 37 -12.41 -8.18 7.91
CA SER A 37 -12.75 -7.25 6.81
C SER A 37 -12.18 -5.85 7.15
N PRO A 38 -10.85 -5.68 7.06
CA PRO A 38 -10.21 -4.43 7.48
C PRO A 38 -10.53 -3.25 6.54
N TRP A 39 -10.84 -3.52 5.26
CA TRP A 39 -11.39 -2.53 4.33
C TRP A 39 -12.88 -2.30 4.65
N ARG A 40 -13.20 -1.16 5.26
CA ARG A 40 -14.54 -0.83 5.81
C ARG A 40 -14.74 0.69 5.92
N TYR A 41 -15.88 1.12 6.45
CA TYR A 41 -16.20 2.52 6.74
C TYR A 41 -15.23 3.19 7.74
N ASN A 42 -15.23 4.52 7.74
CA ASN A 42 -14.48 5.37 8.69
C ASN A 42 -12.96 5.16 8.69
N LEU A 43 -12.37 4.97 7.51
CA LEU A 43 -10.91 4.82 7.36
C LEU A 43 -10.16 6.12 7.02
N HIS A 44 -10.85 7.24 6.84
CA HIS A 44 -10.21 8.52 6.47
C HIS A 44 -9.05 8.96 7.40
N ASN A 45 -9.16 8.64 8.70
CA ASN A 45 -8.13 8.90 9.71
C ASN A 45 -7.21 7.71 9.98
N TRP A 46 -7.45 6.56 9.37
CA TRP A 46 -6.55 5.42 9.50
C TRP A 46 -5.20 5.73 8.84
N ARG A 47 -4.13 5.34 9.51
CA ARG A 47 -2.75 5.41 9.01
C ARG A 47 -2.07 4.06 9.27
N PRO A 48 -1.21 3.58 8.36
CA PRO A 48 -0.43 2.39 8.62
C PRO A 48 0.58 2.66 9.76
N THR A 49 0.88 1.64 10.57
CA THR A 49 1.88 1.74 11.67
C THR A 49 3.30 1.88 11.16
N THR A 50 3.53 1.62 9.87
CA THR A 50 4.81 1.75 9.20
C THR A 50 4.56 2.44 7.88
N THR A 51 5.39 3.43 7.56
CA THR A 51 5.32 4.15 6.28
C THR A 51 5.48 3.17 5.11
N ALA A 52 4.53 3.23 4.17
CA ALA A 52 4.56 2.43 2.96
C ALA A 52 5.68 2.92 2.02
N ARG A 53 6.24 2.02 1.22
CA ARG A 53 7.33 2.31 0.28
C ARG A 53 7.02 1.70 -1.07
N ALA A 54 7.73 2.15 -2.11
CA ALA A 54 7.70 1.48 -3.39
C ALA A 54 8.06 -0.01 -3.24
N GLY A 55 7.33 -0.88 -3.92
CA GLY A 55 7.49 -2.34 -3.83
C GLY A 55 6.60 -3.00 -2.78
N ASP A 56 6.16 -2.28 -1.73
CA ASP A 56 5.22 -2.82 -0.75
C ASP A 56 3.88 -3.19 -1.41
N VAL A 57 3.14 -4.07 -0.73
CA VAL A 57 1.79 -4.46 -1.12
C VAL A 57 0.78 -3.90 -0.13
N LEU A 58 -0.13 -3.08 -0.64
CA LEU A 58 -1.33 -2.67 0.07
C LEU A 58 -2.39 -3.76 -0.11
N LEU A 59 -2.74 -4.42 0.99
CA LEU A 59 -3.72 -5.50 1.01
C LEU A 59 -5.09 -4.95 1.41
N PHE A 60 -6.03 -4.98 0.48
CA PHE A 60 -7.43 -4.67 0.70
C PHE A 60 -8.19 -5.98 0.86
N LYS A 61 -8.92 -6.13 1.96
CA LYS A 61 -9.69 -7.35 2.23
C LYS A 61 -11.03 -7.00 2.83
N TRP A 62 -12.08 -7.59 2.26
CA TRP A 62 -13.43 -7.50 2.77
C TRP A 62 -14.18 -8.81 2.51
N ARG A 63 -15.19 -9.04 3.34
CA ARG A 63 -16.22 -10.07 3.19
C ARG A 63 -17.46 -9.63 3.95
N GLY A 64 -18.63 -10.02 3.47
CA GLY A 64 -19.91 -9.80 4.13
C GLY A 64 -21.04 -9.68 3.12
N PHE A 65 -22.19 -9.17 3.58
CA PHE A 65 -23.34 -8.89 2.71
C PHE A 65 -23.24 -7.55 2.00
N ILE A 66 -22.43 -6.64 2.54
CA ILE A 66 -22.21 -5.31 1.96
C ILE A 66 -21.10 -5.40 0.91
N PRO A 67 -21.37 -5.03 -0.35
CA PRO A 67 -20.38 -5.08 -1.40
C PRO A 67 -19.40 -3.92 -1.30
N HIS A 68 -18.15 -4.17 -1.68
CA HIS A 68 -17.11 -3.14 -1.81
C HIS A 68 -16.33 -3.33 -3.10
N ASP A 69 -15.63 -2.28 -3.47
CA ASP A 69 -14.55 -2.29 -4.44
C ASP A 69 -13.35 -1.48 -3.91
N VAL A 70 -12.31 -1.40 -4.72
CA VAL A 70 -11.15 -0.53 -4.51
C VAL A 70 -10.98 0.30 -5.75
N VAL A 71 -10.93 1.61 -5.55
CA VAL A 71 -10.66 2.61 -6.57
C VAL A 71 -9.45 3.42 -6.13
N LEU A 72 -8.52 3.66 -7.05
CA LEU A 72 -7.42 4.60 -6.87
C LEU A 72 -7.88 5.97 -7.39
N MET A 73 -7.95 6.95 -6.50
CA MET A 73 -8.36 8.31 -6.83
C MET A 73 -7.23 9.04 -7.56
N ASP A 74 -7.61 9.93 -8.45
CA ASP A 74 -6.68 10.67 -9.31
C ASP A 74 -5.94 11.79 -8.54
N SER A 75 -6.65 12.46 -7.62
CA SER A 75 -6.12 13.57 -6.84
C SER A 75 -6.70 13.64 -5.43
N VAL A 76 -6.15 14.54 -4.60
CA VAL A 76 -6.66 14.81 -3.25
C VAL A 76 -8.04 15.49 -3.29
N GLU A 77 -8.30 16.32 -4.29
CA GLU A 77 -9.60 16.98 -4.51
C GLU A 77 -10.67 15.93 -4.81
N ALA A 78 -10.41 15.03 -5.76
CA ALA A 78 -11.30 13.92 -6.10
C ALA A 78 -11.54 12.99 -4.90
N TYR A 79 -10.50 12.71 -4.12
CA TYR A 79 -10.60 11.96 -2.86
C TYR A 79 -11.48 12.67 -1.81
N ASN A 80 -11.37 13.99 -1.70
CA ASN A 80 -12.14 14.77 -0.73
C ASN A 80 -13.62 14.84 -1.11
N SER A 81 -13.91 15.10 -2.38
CA SER A 81 -15.27 15.20 -2.93
C SER A 81 -15.92 13.86 -3.26
N CYS A 82 -15.16 12.75 -3.21
CA CYS A 82 -15.60 11.44 -3.70
C CYS A 82 -15.97 11.45 -5.19
N ASP A 83 -15.25 12.24 -5.98
CA ASP A 83 -15.39 12.25 -7.43
C ASP A 83 -14.62 11.07 -8.05
N PHE A 84 -15.34 10.20 -8.74
CA PHE A 84 -14.79 9.00 -9.37
C PHE A 84 -14.59 9.14 -10.88
N GLY A 85 -14.86 10.32 -11.48
CA GLY A 85 -14.87 10.52 -12.94
C GLY A 85 -13.57 10.10 -13.63
N SER A 86 -12.43 10.51 -13.08
CA SER A 86 -11.08 10.15 -13.57
C SER A 86 -10.42 9.03 -12.76
N ALA A 87 -11.11 8.47 -11.77
CA ALA A 87 -10.50 7.53 -10.85
C ALA A 87 -10.29 6.14 -11.50
N LYS A 88 -9.18 5.48 -11.16
CA LYS A 88 -8.87 4.16 -11.70
C LYS A 88 -9.56 3.07 -10.87
N LYS A 89 -10.57 2.43 -11.45
CA LYS A 89 -11.22 1.25 -10.86
C LYS A 89 -10.26 0.06 -10.84
N LEU A 90 -9.88 -0.40 -9.65
CA LEU A 90 -8.94 -1.51 -9.47
C LEU A 90 -9.63 -2.86 -9.30
N THR A 91 -10.85 -2.87 -8.75
CA THR A 91 -11.66 -4.08 -8.62
C THR A 91 -13.11 -3.84 -9.03
N ARG A 92 -13.83 -4.93 -9.32
CA ARG A 92 -15.30 -4.89 -9.42
C ARG A 92 -15.91 -4.80 -8.01
N ILE A 93 -17.14 -4.29 -7.95
CA ILE A 93 -17.98 -4.30 -6.74
C ILE A 93 -18.38 -5.75 -6.44
N THR A 94 -18.02 -6.25 -5.26
CA THR A 94 -18.26 -7.64 -4.84
C THR A 94 -18.48 -7.72 -3.32
N ASN A 95 -19.19 -8.74 -2.86
CA ASN A 95 -19.43 -8.99 -1.43
C ASN A 95 -18.19 -9.47 -0.66
N SER A 96 -17.22 -10.06 -1.37
CA SER A 96 -16.00 -10.58 -0.77
C SER A 96 -14.87 -10.58 -1.77
N ARG A 97 -13.70 -10.08 -1.34
CA ARG A 97 -12.47 -10.14 -2.13
C ARG A 97 -11.25 -9.94 -1.23
N THR A 98 -10.13 -10.45 -1.70
CA THR A 98 -8.80 -10.01 -1.30
C THR A 98 -8.11 -9.42 -2.52
N TYR A 99 -7.68 -8.17 -2.44
CA TYR A 99 -6.99 -7.46 -3.50
C TYR A 99 -5.64 -6.95 -3.02
N ARG A 100 -4.61 -7.12 -3.85
CA ARG A 100 -3.24 -6.75 -3.59
C ARG A 100 -2.83 -5.67 -4.58
N TYR A 101 -2.55 -4.47 -4.09
CA TYR A 101 -1.98 -3.39 -4.89
C TYR A 101 -0.49 -3.27 -4.58
N LYS A 102 0.36 -3.49 -5.59
CA LYS A 102 1.81 -3.26 -5.46
C LYS A 102 2.08 -1.77 -5.66
N VAL A 103 2.72 -1.13 -4.68
CA VAL A 103 3.08 0.30 -4.75
C VAL A 103 4.14 0.48 -5.84
N PRO A 104 3.88 1.29 -6.89
CA PRO A 104 4.83 1.49 -7.97
C PRO A 104 5.98 2.40 -7.53
N VAL A 105 7.13 2.29 -8.21
CA VAL A 105 8.29 3.16 -7.98
C VAL A 105 7.96 4.64 -8.23
N SER A 106 7.06 4.92 -9.18
CA SER A 106 6.59 6.27 -9.48
C SER A 106 5.79 6.93 -8.36
N ALA A 107 5.35 6.18 -7.35
CA ALA A 107 4.63 6.74 -6.20
C ALA A 107 5.55 7.20 -5.07
N LYS A 108 6.88 7.07 -5.20
CA LYS A 108 7.82 7.54 -4.18
C LYS A 108 7.64 9.04 -3.90
N GLY A 109 7.57 9.40 -2.62
CA GLY A 109 7.39 10.78 -2.18
C GLY A 109 6.00 11.36 -2.43
N THR A 110 5.04 10.56 -2.90
CA THR A 110 3.65 11.00 -3.13
C THR A 110 2.69 10.36 -2.12
N THR A 111 1.41 10.71 -2.21
CA THR A 111 0.34 10.05 -1.45
C THR A 111 -0.59 9.34 -2.43
N LEU A 112 -0.86 8.06 -2.18
CA LEU A 112 -1.89 7.32 -2.90
C LEU A 112 -3.22 7.42 -2.15
N TYR A 113 -4.28 7.72 -2.89
CA TYR A 113 -5.63 7.90 -2.36
C TYR A 113 -6.52 6.77 -2.83
N PHE A 114 -7.13 6.03 -1.90
CA PHE A 114 -8.03 4.93 -2.25
C PHE A 114 -9.40 5.13 -1.65
N SER A 115 -10.43 4.63 -2.32
CA SER A 115 -11.82 4.71 -1.87
C SER A 115 -12.67 3.54 -2.41
N CYS A 116 -13.92 3.46 -1.94
CA CYS A 116 -14.96 2.57 -2.45
C CYS A 116 -16.03 3.40 -3.18
N SER A 117 -16.37 3.03 -4.42
CA SER A 117 -17.33 3.77 -5.25
C SER A 117 -18.77 3.31 -5.09
N VAL A 118 -19.06 2.40 -4.16
CA VAL A 118 -20.45 2.05 -3.84
C VAL A 118 -21.13 3.28 -3.24
N PRO A 119 -22.39 3.59 -3.64
CA PRO A 119 -23.09 4.76 -3.15
C PRO A 119 -23.04 4.88 -1.62
N ALA A 120 -22.82 6.10 -1.12
CA ALA A 120 -22.67 6.44 0.30
C ALA A 120 -21.43 5.89 1.03
N HIS A 121 -20.61 5.01 0.42
CA HIS A 121 -19.46 4.40 1.10
C HIS A 121 -18.29 5.39 1.25
N CYS A 122 -17.91 6.09 0.18
CA CYS A 122 -16.85 7.10 0.25
C CYS A 122 -17.24 8.30 1.11
N SER A 123 -18.43 8.86 0.85
CA SER A 123 -19.07 9.91 1.63
C SER A 123 -20.57 9.59 1.69
N PRO A 124 -21.21 9.66 2.86
CA PRO A 124 -20.69 10.18 4.14
C PRO A 124 -19.93 9.14 4.98
N SER A 125 -19.90 7.86 4.59
CA SER A 125 -19.38 6.78 5.45
C SER A 125 -17.85 6.70 5.57
N ASN A 126 -17.13 7.62 4.91
CA ASN A 126 -15.67 7.77 5.02
C ASN A 126 -14.87 6.48 4.74
N MET A 127 -15.31 5.65 3.79
CA MET A 127 -14.57 4.48 3.30
C MET A 127 -13.49 4.87 2.29
N LYS A 128 -12.51 5.60 2.78
CA LYS A 128 -11.42 6.16 1.99
C LYS A 128 -10.16 6.24 2.83
N VAL A 129 -8.99 6.13 2.20
CA VAL A 129 -7.68 6.22 2.86
C VAL A 129 -6.71 7.03 2.01
N ALA A 130 -5.87 7.83 2.68
CA ALA A 130 -4.71 8.48 2.11
C ALA A 130 -3.46 7.80 2.66
N ILE A 131 -2.60 7.29 1.79
CA ILE A 131 -1.41 6.50 2.14
C ILE A 131 -0.17 7.20 1.60
N PRO A 132 0.56 7.95 2.45
CA PRO A 132 1.85 8.52 2.08
C PRO A 132 2.85 7.42 1.78
N ILE A 133 3.62 7.60 0.70
CA ILE A 133 4.67 6.70 0.26
C ILE A 133 6.01 7.36 0.53
N GLN A 134 6.92 6.60 1.12
CA GLN A 134 8.28 7.08 1.37
C GLN A 134 8.94 7.53 0.06
N ALA A 135 9.67 8.66 0.12
CA ALA A 135 10.56 9.12 -0.94
C ALA A 135 11.67 8.11 -1.24
#